data_AF-A0A2W6A850-F1
#
_entry.id   AF-A0A2W6A850-F1
#
_cell.length_a   1.000
_cell.length_b   1.000
_cell.length_c   1.000
_cell.angle_alpha   90.00
_cell.angle_beta   90.00
_cell.angle_gamma   90.00
#
_symmetry.space_group_name_H-M   'P 1'
#
loop_
_entity.id
_entity.type
_entity.pdbx_description
1 polymer ?
#
loop_
_entity_poly.entity_id
_entity_poly.type
_entity_poly.pdbx_seq_one_letter_code
_entity_poly.pdbx_strand_id
1 'polypeptide(L)' 'MRADILDSMQTMVLFPGIGREQKLHEIRRLVTLKYGYLVYYTVDEIAEENIILTAASRP' A
#
# COMPACT_ATOMS: atom_id res chain seq x y z
N MET A 1 4.79 15.18 -1.59
CA MET A 1 4.88 13.94 -2.39
C MET A 1 5.69 12.85 -1.69
N ARG A 2 7.01 13.00 -1.52
CA ARG A 2 7.84 11.94 -0.88
C ARG A 2 7.51 11.69 0.59
N ALA A 3 7.28 12.77 1.35
CA ALA A 3 6.87 12.68 2.77
C ALA A 3 5.51 11.97 2.94
N ASP A 4 4.64 12.05 1.94
CA ASP A 4 3.27 11.52 2.00
C ASP A 4 3.23 10.03 1.65
N ILE A 5 4.08 9.62 0.70
CA ILE A 5 4.35 8.21 0.44
C ILE A 5 4.93 7.55 1.70
N LEU A 6 5.85 8.25 2.39
CA LEU A 6 6.43 7.77 3.65
C LEU A 6 5.36 7.62 4.75
N ASP A 7 4.47 8.60 4.92
CA ASP A 7 3.37 8.55 5.89
C ASP A 7 2.40 7.38 5.61
N SER A 8 2.12 7.14 4.33
CA SER A 8 1.31 6.00 3.89
C SER A 8 2.01 4.66 4.17
N MET A 9 3.33 4.60 3.97
CA MET A 9 4.16 3.42 4.30
C MET A 9 4.16 3.14 5.80
N GLN A 10 4.28 4.17 6.65
CA GLN A 10 4.21 4.02 8.11
C GLN A 10 2.86 3.45 8.54
N THR A 11 1.76 3.88 7.90
CA THR A 11 0.43 3.33 8.16
C THR A 11 0.32 1.86 7.76
N MET A 12 0.93 1.46 6.63
CA MET A 12 0.94 0.05 6.19
C MET A 12 1.77 -0.85 7.11
N VAL A 13 2.85 -0.34 7.71
CA VAL A 13 3.62 -1.08 8.72
C VAL A 13 2.76 -1.38 9.95
N LEU A 14 1.97 -0.40 10.41
CA LEU A 14 1.08 -0.59 11.56
C LEU A 14 -0.16 -1.43 11.23
N PHE A 15 -0.64 -1.35 9.99
CA PHE A 15 -1.86 -2.02 9.54
C PHE A 15 -1.68 -2.67 8.17
N PRO A 16 -0.98 -3.81 8.07
CA PRO A 16 -0.70 -4.48 6.78
C PRO A 16 -1.97 -4.81 5.98
N GLY A 17 -3.08 -5.10 6.67
CA GLY A 17 -4.37 -5.42 6.04
C GLY A 17 -5.21 -4.22 5.58
N ILE A 18 -4.76 -2.98 5.75
CA ILE A 18 -5.57 -1.77 5.50
C ILE A 18 -5.98 -1.58 4.03
N GLY A 19 -5.18 -2.11 3.09
CA GLY A 19 -5.46 -2.10 1.67
C GLY A 19 -6.55 -3.09 1.28
N ARG A 20 -7.37 -2.70 0.30
CA ARG A 20 -8.42 -3.56 -0.23
C ARG A 20 -7.81 -4.67 -1.07
N GLU A 21 -8.07 -5.91 -0.68
CA GLU A 21 -7.66 -7.10 -1.42
C GLU A 21 -8.28 -7.12 -2.82
N GLN A 22 -7.45 -7.42 -3.82
CA GLN A 22 -7.86 -7.67 -5.19
C GLN A 22 -8.00 -9.18 -5.39
N LYS A 23 -9.00 -9.60 -6.15
CA LYS A 23 -9.28 -11.03 -6.45
C LYS A 23 -8.15 -11.76 -7.20
N LEU A 24 -7.09 -11.04 -7.60
CA LEU A 24 -6.03 -11.54 -8.46
C LEU A 24 -4.68 -11.36 -7.75
N HIS A 25 -3.95 -12.46 -7.52
CA HIS A 25 -2.56 -12.51 -7.02
C HIS A 25 -2.29 -11.97 -5.61
N GLU A 26 -3.24 -12.01 -4.67
CA GLU A 26 -3.00 -11.58 -3.27
C GLU A 26 -2.48 -10.13 -3.15
N ILE A 27 -2.83 -9.31 -4.15
CA ILE A 27 -2.44 -7.90 -4.21
C ILE A 27 -3.46 -7.09 -3.42
N ARG A 28 -2.97 -6.23 -2.53
CA ARG A 28 -3.75 -5.21 -1.83
C ARG A 28 -3.56 -3.85 -2.49
N ARG A 29 -4.63 -3.07 -2.51
CA ARG A 29 -4.67 -1.72 -3.08
C ARG A 29 -5.05 -0.71 -2.01
N LEU A 30 -4.15 0.22 -1.72
CA LEU A 30 -4.38 1.33 -0.81
C LEU A 30 -4.54 2.64 -1.58
N VAL A 31 -5.68 3.31 -1.38
CA VAL A 31 -5.95 4.63 -1.95
C VAL A 31 -5.65 5.68 -0.89
N THR A 32 -4.70 6.56 -1.19
CA THR A 32 -4.35 7.69 -0.32
C THR A 32 -5.12 8.93 -0.79
N LEU A 33 -6.34 9.11 -0.29
CA LEU A 33 -7.26 10.16 -0.75
C LEU A 33 -6.69 11.57 -0.60
N LYS A 34 -5.92 11.81 0.46
CA LYS A 34 -5.32 13.12 0.77
C LYS A 34 -4.40 13.64 -0.34
N TYR A 35 -3.88 12.75 -1.18
CA TYR A 35 -2.84 13.08 -2.16
C TYR A 35 -3.11 12.49 -3.55
N GLY A 36 -4.16 11.68 -3.70
CA GLY A 36 -4.50 11.05 -4.96
C GLY A 36 -3.53 9.95 -5.38
N TYR A 37 -2.80 9.29 -4.48
CA TYR A 37 -1.91 8.18 -4.88
C TYR A 37 -2.56 6.82 -4.63
N LEU A 38 -2.16 5.87 -5.47
CA LEU A 38 -2.54 4.47 -5.39
C LEU A 38 -1.29 3.64 -5.13
N VAL A 39 -1.32 2.86 -4.04
CA VAL A 39 -0.25 1.91 -3.71
C VAL A 39 -0.77 0.49 -3.92
N TYR A 40 -0.02 -0.29 -4.69
CA TYR A 40 -0.22 -1.73 -4.79
C TYR A 40 0.89 -2.42 -4.02
N TYR A 41 0.52 -3.33 -3.14
CA TYR A 41 1.45 -4.06 -2.30
C TYR A 41 0.90 -5.45 -1.98
N THR A 42 1.76 -6.33 -1.51
CA THR A 42 1.37 -7.61 -0.92
C THR A 42 1.92 -7.69 0.50
N VAL A 43 1.35 -8.59 1.30
CA VAL A 43 1.75 -8.84 2.68
C VAL A 43 2.27 -10.26 2.75
N ASP A 44 3.55 -10.40 3.11
CA ASP A 44 4.11 -11.69 3.48
C ASP A 44 3.93 -11.86 4.99
N GLU A 45 2.95 -12.66 5.39
CA GLU A 45 2.67 -12.91 6.81
C GLU A 45 3.73 -13.80 7.49
N ILE A 46 4.53 -14.55 6.71
CA ILE A 46 5.59 -15.42 7.24
C ILE A 46 6.84 -14.59 7.54
N ALA A 47 7.18 -13.68 6.63
CA ALA A 47 8.31 -12.77 6.79
C ALA A 47 7.97 -11.52 7.61
N GLU A 48 6.67 -11.28 7.91
CA GLU A 48 6.15 -10.04 8.52
C GLU A 48 6.48 -8.79 7.69
N GLU A 49 6.44 -8.90 6.36
CA GLU A 49 6.85 -7.86 5.43
C GLU A 49 5.70 -7.31 4.57
N ASN A 50 5.75 -6.00 4.30
CA ASN A 50 4.92 -5.35 3.28
C ASN A 50 5.76 -5.11 2.02
N ILE A 51 5.44 -5.81 0.93
CA ILE A 51 6.18 -5.69 -0.33
C ILE A 51 5.45 -4.73 -1.26
N ILE A 52 6.03 -3.54 -1.47
CA ILE A 52 5.47 -2.51 -2.36
C ILE A 52 5.77 -2.89 -3.82
N LEU A 53 4.73 -3.09 -4.62
CA LEU A 53 4.86 -3.41 -6.03
C LEU A 53 4.95 -2.14 -6.88
N THR A 54 4.09 -1.16 -6.60
CA THR A 54 4.10 0.13 -7.30
C THR A 54 3.36 1.21 -6.51
N ALA A 55 3.75 2.46 -6.71
CA ALA A 55 3.06 3.64 -6.21
C ALA A 55 2.86 4.63 -7.38
N ALA A 56 1.61 4.92 -7.71
CA ALA A 56 1.26 5.80 -8.82
C ALA A 56 0.43 6.98 -8.35
N SER A 57 0.73 8.18 -8.85
CA SER A 57 -0.18 9.33 -8.75
C SER A 57 -1.37 9.09 -9.67
N ARG A 58 -2.58 9.30 -9.15
CA ARG A 58 -3.77 9.45 -9.98
C ARG A 58 -3.58 10.70 -10.85
N PRO A 59 -3.78 10.61 -12.17
CA PRO A 59 -3.72 11.77 -13.05
C PRO A 59 -4.83 12.78 -12.75
#